data_AF-A0A9E2F634-F1
#
_entry.id   AF-A0A9E2F634-F1
#
_cell.length_a   1.000
_cell.length_b   1.000
_cell.length_c   1.000
_cell.angle_alpha   90.00
_cell.angle_beta   90.00
_cell.angle_gamma   90.00
#
_symmetry.space_group_name_H-M   'P 1'
#
loop_
_entity.id
_entity.type
_entity.pdbx_description
1 polymer ?
#
loop_
_entity_poly.entity_id
_entity_poly.type
_entity_poly.pdbx_seq_one_letter_code
_entity_poly.pdbx_strand_id
1 'polypeptide(L)'
;MNKQELLEFLKEKTRVVNIKFPCEIDFNGKDHTITIFMSNGVANNMQEDCAAFESWAVILRRWLKEFDKIILKWDYTKKEDLHYKRFLYRVSKFKQLFNGWFDVDENNRQLLDEVVDFSKEKCVLNAPSRVREEAVRLHKKATKENVLERQFISEAKALLSKVAGLDIAKIDRQLPVGVFHREIKAKNEVFPRRKSAVDIWGISKDHKTLNIFELKDSKNMKVGVISEIFFYVLLMEEIQKGTLKFGKTSKSRLKPENEIPITNKIKAYILAPRLHPLIDKEILQMFNRAFHNKGRRIEFGFLKFGEKLGRINYIEKCN
;
A
#
# COMPACT_ATOMS: atom_id res chain seq x y z
N MET A 1 4.10 22.17 19.92
CA MET A 1 5.16 21.84 18.95
C MET A 1 4.64 22.14 17.55
N ASN A 2 5.13 23.20 16.94
CA ASN A 2 4.87 23.48 15.53
C ASN A 2 5.57 22.44 14.62
N LYS A 3 5.34 22.52 13.30
CA LYS A 3 5.89 21.57 12.32
C LYS A 3 7.41 21.42 12.39
N GLN A 4 8.14 22.52 12.56
CA GLN A 4 9.60 22.51 12.60
C GLN A 4 10.10 21.88 13.90
N GLU A 5 9.49 22.22 15.04
CA GLU A 5 9.80 21.60 16.34
C GLU A 5 9.52 20.09 16.33
N LEU A 6 8.40 19.66 15.76
CA LEU A 6 8.09 18.24 15.59
C LEU A 6 9.09 17.52 14.67
N LEU A 7 9.54 18.18 13.60
CA LEU A 7 10.52 17.61 12.69
C LEU A 7 11.87 17.40 13.38
N GLU A 8 12.36 18.40 14.11
CA GLU A 8 13.61 18.27 14.87
C GLU A 8 13.49 17.20 15.97
N PHE A 9 12.34 17.14 16.65
CA PHE A 9 12.10 16.07 17.62
C PHE A 9 12.07 14.68 16.98
N LEU A 10 11.47 14.53 15.80
CA LEU A 10 11.51 13.28 15.04
C LEU A 10 12.95 12.90 14.63
N LYS A 11 13.75 13.86 14.16
CA LYS A 11 15.17 13.63 13.82
C LYS A 11 15.96 13.19 15.05
N GLU A 12 15.72 13.79 16.21
CA GLU A 12 16.36 13.39 17.47
C GLU A 12 16.00 11.94 17.84
N LYS A 13 14.70 11.59 17.84
CA LYS A 13 14.24 10.25 18.20
C LYS A 13 14.68 9.16 17.24
N THR A 14 14.78 9.49 15.95
CA THR A 14 15.16 8.53 14.90
C THR A 14 16.66 8.49 14.66
N ARG A 15 17.40 9.52 15.08
CA ARG A 15 18.81 9.78 14.73
C ARG A 15 19.06 9.93 13.23
N VAL A 16 18.04 10.25 12.45
CA VAL A 16 18.15 10.45 11.00
C VAL A 16 18.07 11.94 10.69
N VAL A 17 19.21 12.53 10.32
CA VAL A 17 19.34 13.98 10.17
C VAL A 17 18.70 14.55 8.89
N ASN A 18 18.62 13.75 7.83
CA ASN A 18 18.22 14.20 6.48
C ASN A 18 16.72 13.99 6.17
N ILE A 19 15.87 13.88 7.20
CA ILE A 19 14.42 13.79 7.01
C ILE A 19 13.83 15.17 6.73
N LYS A 20 12.83 15.20 5.86
CA LYS A 20 11.94 16.34 5.67
C LYS A 20 10.49 15.88 5.71
N PHE A 21 9.64 16.69 6.32
CA PHE A 21 8.20 16.57 6.08
C PHE A 21 7.86 17.12 4.70
N PRO A 22 6.85 16.55 4.01
CA PRO A 22 6.35 17.11 2.75
C PRO A 22 5.78 18.51 2.98
N CYS A 23 5.84 19.38 1.97
CA CYS A 23 5.38 20.77 2.12
C CYS A 23 3.85 20.87 2.20
N GLU A 24 3.12 19.95 1.59
CA GLU A 24 1.67 19.95 1.47
C GLU A 24 0.93 19.29 2.64
N ILE A 25 1.66 18.76 3.62
CA ILE A 25 1.11 18.28 4.90
C ILE A 25 1.67 19.15 6.01
N ASP A 26 0.80 19.64 6.87
CA ASP A 26 1.19 20.32 8.09
C ASP A 26 1.06 19.41 9.31
N PHE A 27 1.91 19.63 10.30
CA PHE A 27 1.99 18.81 11.51
C PHE A 27 2.04 19.73 12.73
N ASN A 28 1.16 19.49 13.69
CA ASN A 28 1.16 20.24 14.94
C ASN A 28 0.95 19.32 16.14
N GLY A 29 1.80 19.45 17.15
CA GLY A 29 1.74 18.69 18.40
C GLY A 29 1.25 19.57 19.55
N LYS A 30 0.14 19.21 20.18
CA LYS A 30 -0.43 19.93 21.33
C LYS A 30 -1.16 18.94 22.24
N ASP A 31 -1.07 19.10 23.55
CA ASP A 31 -1.85 18.33 24.54
C ASP A 31 -1.81 16.80 24.28
N HIS A 32 -0.59 16.24 24.14
CA HIS A 32 -0.34 14.83 23.82
C HIS A 32 -0.98 14.31 22.53
N THR A 33 -1.40 15.21 21.63
CA THR A 33 -2.00 14.89 20.34
C THR A 33 -1.18 15.49 19.21
N ILE A 34 -0.95 14.70 18.14
CA ILE A 34 -0.44 15.22 16.87
C ILE A 34 -1.59 15.35 15.88
N THR A 35 -1.78 16.55 15.35
CA THR A 35 -2.67 16.80 14.23
C THR A 35 -1.87 16.74 12.94
N ILE A 36 -2.30 15.89 12.01
CA ILE A 36 -1.84 15.85 10.62
C ILE A 36 -2.89 16.62 9.80
N PHE A 37 -2.50 17.74 9.22
CA PHE A 37 -3.37 18.53 8.37
C PHE A 37 -2.97 18.37 6.90
N MET A 38 -3.92 17.97 6.05
CA MET A 38 -3.69 17.77 4.62
C MET A 38 -4.60 18.68 3.80
N SER A 39 -4.02 19.38 2.83
CA SER A 39 -4.78 20.15 1.85
C SER A 39 -4.96 19.36 0.55
N ASN A 40 -4.45 19.87 -0.57
CA ASN A 40 -4.55 19.24 -1.89
C ASN A 40 -3.87 17.86 -1.98
N GLY A 41 -2.99 17.51 -1.03
CA GLY A 41 -2.34 16.21 -0.97
C GLY A 41 -3.30 15.02 -0.94
N VAL A 42 -4.54 15.20 -0.43
CA VAL A 42 -5.55 14.13 -0.40
C VAL A 42 -6.05 13.71 -1.80
N ALA A 43 -5.85 14.55 -2.81
CA ALA A 43 -6.17 14.31 -4.21
C ALA A 43 -4.99 13.77 -5.03
N ASN A 44 -3.84 13.54 -4.39
CA ASN A 44 -2.66 13.02 -5.06
C ASN A 44 -2.59 11.49 -5.03
N ASN A 45 -1.61 10.92 -5.73
CA ASN A 45 -1.35 9.49 -5.64
C ASN A 45 -0.80 9.14 -4.25
N MET A 46 -1.35 8.11 -3.60
CA MET A 46 -0.99 7.71 -2.22
C MET A 46 0.49 7.31 -2.03
N GLN A 47 1.20 7.06 -3.14
CA GLN A 47 2.64 6.80 -3.16
C GLN A 47 3.47 8.06 -2.89
N GLU A 48 2.91 9.23 -3.20
CA GLU A 48 3.56 10.50 -2.94
C GLU A 48 3.52 10.79 -1.44
N ASP A 49 4.64 11.28 -0.90
CA ASP A 49 4.76 11.52 0.54
C ASP A 49 3.71 12.53 1.03
N CYS A 50 3.25 13.43 0.17
CA CYS A 50 2.18 14.40 0.47
C CYS A 50 0.76 13.80 0.53
N ALA A 51 0.56 12.54 0.13
CA ALA A 51 -0.73 11.84 0.15
C ALA A 51 -0.76 10.63 1.12
N ALA A 52 0.39 10.34 1.75
CA ALA A 52 0.67 9.13 2.51
C ALA A 52 0.38 9.28 4.01
N PHE A 53 -0.85 9.66 4.37
CA PHE A 53 -1.22 9.95 5.76
C PHE A 53 -1.03 8.73 6.68
N GLU A 54 -1.31 7.51 6.20
CA GLU A 54 -1.14 6.29 6.96
C GLU A 54 0.32 6.10 7.33
N SER A 55 1.21 6.32 6.36
CA SER A 55 2.65 6.25 6.54
C SER A 55 3.11 7.25 7.61
N TRP A 56 2.70 8.51 7.50
CA TRP A 56 3.08 9.54 8.48
C TRP A 56 2.48 9.26 9.86
N ALA A 57 1.22 8.84 9.94
CA ALA A 57 0.58 8.51 11.20
C ALA A 57 1.33 7.39 11.94
N VAL A 58 1.64 6.27 11.27
CA VAL A 58 2.36 5.18 11.94
C VAL A 58 3.80 5.55 12.27
N ILE A 59 4.49 6.34 11.44
CA ILE A 59 5.85 6.84 11.71
C ILE A 59 5.83 7.70 12.97
N LEU A 60 4.93 8.69 13.03
CA LEU A 60 4.84 9.58 14.19
C LEU A 60 4.46 8.79 15.45
N ARG A 61 3.49 7.88 15.35
CA ARG A 61 3.11 7.00 16.47
C ARG A 61 4.27 6.12 16.95
N ARG A 62 5.11 5.64 16.03
CA ARG A 62 6.26 4.76 16.31
C ARG A 62 7.39 5.50 17.03
N TRP A 63 7.67 6.73 16.62
CA TRP A 63 8.87 7.47 17.03
C TRP A 63 8.62 8.52 18.10
N LEU A 64 7.44 9.12 18.15
CA LEU A 64 7.07 10.18 19.09
C LEU A 64 6.09 9.63 20.13
N LYS A 65 6.59 8.79 21.04
CA LYS A 65 5.79 8.07 22.04
C LYS A 65 5.18 8.98 23.11
N GLU A 66 5.63 10.23 23.17
CA GLU A 66 5.14 11.30 24.05
C GLU A 66 3.73 11.77 23.66
N PHE A 67 3.28 11.41 22.46
CA PHE A 67 1.93 11.67 21.97
C PHE A 67 1.12 10.38 21.97
N ASP A 68 -0.07 10.46 22.56
CA ASP A 68 -0.99 9.34 22.70
C ASP A 68 -1.92 9.19 21.49
N LYS A 69 -2.22 10.32 20.84
CA LYS A 69 -3.22 10.39 19.77
C LYS A 69 -2.68 11.05 18.51
N ILE A 70 -3.21 10.59 17.39
CA ILE A 70 -3.05 11.22 16.09
C ILE A 70 -4.43 11.57 15.54
N ILE A 71 -4.63 12.84 15.21
CA ILE A 71 -5.85 13.34 14.58
C ILE A 71 -5.53 13.72 13.14
N LEU A 72 -6.26 13.14 12.19
CA LEU A 72 -6.20 13.56 10.80
C LEU A 72 -7.26 14.62 10.52
N LYS A 73 -6.84 15.70 9.86
CA LYS A 73 -7.69 16.81 9.41
C LYS A 73 -7.40 17.14 7.95
N TRP A 74 -8.42 17.51 7.18
CA TRP A 74 -8.27 18.00 5.82
C TRP A 74 -9.35 19.01 5.43
N ASP A 75 -9.09 19.82 4.41
CA ASP A 75 -10.01 20.87 3.92
C ASP A 75 -10.44 20.69 2.45
N TYR A 76 -10.06 19.58 1.82
CA TYR A 76 -10.44 19.27 0.44
C TYR A 76 -11.89 18.79 0.33
N THR A 77 -12.63 19.34 -0.65
CA THR A 77 -14.08 19.12 -0.77
C THR A 77 -14.55 18.62 -2.14
N LYS A 78 -13.64 18.38 -3.11
CA LYS A 78 -14.03 17.95 -4.47
C LYS A 78 -14.38 16.46 -4.49
N LYS A 79 -15.66 16.16 -4.24
CA LYS A 79 -16.18 14.79 -4.10
C LYS A 79 -16.00 13.92 -5.34
N GLU A 80 -16.00 14.49 -6.54
CA GLU A 80 -15.83 13.71 -7.78
C GLU A 80 -14.39 13.27 -8.06
N ASP A 81 -13.44 13.74 -7.27
CA ASP A 81 -12.04 13.35 -7.42
C ASP A 81 -11.83 11.89 -6.99
N LEU A 82 -11.38 11.06 -7.93
CA LEU A 82 -11.13 9.64 -7.71
C LEU A 82 -10.05 9.38 -6.66
N HIS A 83 -9.04 10.24 -6.57
CA HIS A 83 -8.01 10.15 -5.54
C HIS A 83 -8.58 10.49 -4.17
N TYR A 84 -9.47 11.48 -4.09
CA TYR A 84 -10.14 11.84 -2.85
C TYR A 84 -11.12 10.75 -2.37
N LYS A 85 -11.94 10.17 -3.26
CA LYS A 85 -12.78 8.99 -2.93
C LYS A 85 -11.93 7.84 -2.37
N ARG A 86 -10.77 7.59 -2.98
CA ARG A 86 -9.79 6.60 -2.49
C ARG A 86 -9.19 6.99 -1.15
N PHE A 87 -8.89 8.26 -0.92
CA PHE A 87 -8.42 8.77 0.36
C PHE A 87 -9.45 8.54 1.47
N LEU A 88 -10.72 8.90 1.27
CA LEU A 88 -11.78 8.67 2.26
C LEU A 88 -11.93 7.18 2.61
N TYR A 89 -11.90 6.30 1.61
CA TYR A 89 -11.91 4.85 1.83
C TYR A 89 -10.74 4.40 2.73
N ARG A 90 -9.54 4.88 2.44
CA ARG A 90 -8.34 4.57 3.25
C ARG A 90 -8.46 5.11 4.67
N VAL A 91 -8.92 6.35 4.86
CA VAL A 91 -9.14 6.95 6.18
C VAL A 91 -10.13 6.14 7.00
N SER A 92 -11.27 5.77 6.42
CA SER A 92 -12.29 4.95 7.10
C SER A 92 -11.73 3.61 7.56
N LYS A 93 -11.02 2.89 6.68
CA LYS A 93 -10.41 1.59 7.01
C LYS A 93 -9.27 1.72 8.02
N PHE A 94 -8.45 2.77 7.93
CA PHE A 94 -7.37 3.04 8.88
C PHE A 94 -7.92 3.38 10.28
N LYS A 95 -8.94 4.25 10.35
CA LYS A 95 -9.65 4.57 11.60
C LYS A 95 -10.26 3.33 12.25
N GLN A 96 -10.89 2.44 11.48
CA GLN A 96 -11.44 1.19 12.02
C GLN A 96 -10.35 0.26 12.59
N LEU A 97 -9.18 0.23 11.94
CA LEU A 97 -8.07 -0.63 12.30
C LEU A 97 -7.31 -0.12 13.53
N PHE A 98 -7.10 1.20 13.63
CA PHE A 98 -6.29 1.87 14.66
C PHE A 98 -7.11 2.77 15.59
N ASN A 99 -8.36 2.41 15.86
CA ASN A 99 -9.32 3.20 16.65
C ASN A 99 -8.89 3.49 18.11
N GLY A 100 -7.83 2.86 18.62
CA GLY A 100 -7.29 3.12 19.95
C GLY A 100 -6.41 4.37 20.06
N TRP A 101 -5.85 4.87 18.95
CA TRP A 101 -4.93 6.03 18.97
C TRP A 101 -5.06 6.95 17.76
N PHE A 102 -5.73 6.52 16.69
CA PHE A 102 -5.98 7.33 15.51
C PHE A 102 -7.44 7.77 15.45
N ASP A 103 -7.67 9.05 15.17
CA ASP A 103 -8.99 9.60 14.93
C ASP A 103 -8.99 10.66 13.80
N VAL A 104 -10.19 11.09 13.42
CA VAL A 104 -10.45 12.14 12.44
C VAL A 104 -11.07 13.34 13.14
N ASP A 105 -10.63 14.53 12.76
CA ASP A 105 -11.16 15.81 13.23
C ASP A 105 -12.70 15.84 13.08
N GLU A 106 -13.38 16.43 14.07
CA GLU A 106 -14.84 16.43 14.12
C GLU A 106 -15.52 16.99 12.86
N ASN A 107 -14.91 18.00 12.24
CA ASN A 107 -15.42 18.64 11.03
C ASN A 107 -15.32 17.73 9.80
N ASN A 108 -14.49 16.69 9.85
CA ASN A 108 -14.28 15.75 8.76
C ASN A 108 -15.01 14.40 8.97
N ARG A 109 -15.53 14.12 10.17
CA ARG A 109 -16.10 12.79 10.49
C ARG A 109 -17.29 12.42 9.59
N GLN A 110 -18.19 13.38 9.33
CA GLN A 110 -19.36 13.15 8.48
C GLN A 110 -18.99 12.82 7.02
N LEU A 111 -17.80 13.24 6.56
CA LEU A 111 -17.34 12.91 5.20
C LEU A 111 -17.03 11.41 5.03
N LEU A 112 -16.87 10.68 6.13
CA LEU A 112 -16.66 9.23 6.08
C LEU A 112 -17.95 8.45 5.80
N ASP A 113 -19.13 9.08 5.94
CA ASP A 113 -20.42 8.49 5.57
C ASP A 113 -20.57 8.38 4.03
N GLU A 114 -19.75 9.13 3.29
CA GLU A 114 -19.69 9.11 1.82
C GLU A 114 -18.75 8.03 1.26
N VAL A 115 -18.11 7.25 2.14
CA VAL A 115 -17.20 6.18 1.71
C VAL A 115 -17.98 5.09 1.00
N VAL A 116 -17.49 4.75 -0.20
CA VAL A 116 -18.02 3.67 -1.02
C VAL A 116 -18.17 2.35 -0.26
N ASP A 117 -19.36 1.77 -0.32
CA ASP A 117 -19.64 0.42 0.16
C ASP A 117 -19.70 -0.53 -1.04
N PHE A 118 -18.60 -1.26 -1.29
CA PHE A 118 -18.48 -2.13 -2.47
C PHE A 118 -19.60 -3.16 -2.59
N SER A 119 -20.13 -3.64 -1.46
CA SER A 119 -21.18 -4.65 -1.43
C SER A 119 -22.53 -4.08 -1.89
N LYS A 120 -22.87 -2.88 -1.44
CA LYS A 120 -24.13 -2.20 -1.80
C LYS A 120 -24.08 -1.61 -3.20
N GLU A 121 -22.93 -1.06 -3.58
CA GLU A 121 -22.76 -0.36 -4.85
C GLU A 121 -22.41 -1.28 -6.03
N LYS A 122 -22.31 -2.59 -5.80
CA LYS A 122 -21.95 -3.58 -6.83
C LYS A 122 -20.66 -3.20 -7.54
N CYS A 123 -19.66 -2.76 -6.76
CA CYS A 123 -18.38 -2.39 -7.31
C CYS A 123 -17.63 -3.60 -7.84
N VAL A 124 -16.77 -3.36 -8.83
CA VAL A 124 -15.92 -4.38 -9.45
C VAL A 124 -14.49 -3.88 -9.58
N LEU A 125 -13.54 -4.78 -9.36
CA LEU A 125 -12.12 -4.56 -9.61
C LEU A 125 -11.79 -4.87 -11.07
N ASN A 126 -10.85 -4.14 -11.66
CA ASN A 126 -10.31 -4.52 -12.96
C ASN A 126 -9.39 -5.74 -12.90
N ALA A 127 -9.25 -6.38 -14.07
CA ALA A 127 -8.39 -7.54 -14.25
C ALA A 127 -7.30 -7.23 -15.31
N PRO A 128 -6.17 -7.95 -15.31
CA PRO A 128 -5.15 -7.82 -16.34
C PRO A 128 -5.75 -7.95 -17.76
N SER A 129 -5.56 -6.92 -18.59
CA SER A 129 -6.16 -6.86 -19.94
C SER A 129 -5.32 -7.56 -21.02
N ARG A 130 -4.12 -8.04 -20.68
CA ARG A 130 -3.20 -8.75 -21.56
C ARG A 130 -2.23 -9.61 -20.76
N VAL A 131 -1.66 -10.63 -21.39
CA VAL A 131 -0.49 -11.34 -20.88
C VAL A 131 0.67 -10.33 -20.73
N ARG A 132 1.36 -10.37 -19.60
CA ARG A 132 2.52 -9.50 -19.35
C ARG A 132 3.77 -10.14 -19.94
N GLU A 133 4.60 -9.32 -20.58
CA GLU A 133 5.88 -9.77 -21.12
C GLU A 133 6.86 -10.02 -19.97
N GLU A 134 7.44 -11.23 -19.95
CA GLU A 134 8.38 -11.65 -18.90
C GLU A 134 9.83 -11.32 -19.29
N ALA A 135 10.14 -11.27 -20.59
CA ALA A 135 11.49 -10.99 -21.08
C ALA A 135 11.97 -9.60 -20.65
N VAL A 136 13.17 -9.52 -20.06
CA VAL A 136 13.84 -8.26 -19.72
C VAL A 136 14.35 -7.63 -21.01
N ARG A 137 13.66 -6.61 -21.53
CA ARG A 137 14.13 -5.80 -22.65
C ARG A 137 14.50 -4.42 -22.15
N LEU A 138 15.76 -4.04 -22.33
CA LEU A 138 16.25 -2.69 -22.08
C LEU A 138 15.75 -1.75 -23.18
N HIS A 139 14.48 -1.38 -23.11
CA HIS A 139 13.99 -0.27 -23.94
C HIS A 139 14.50 1.05 -23.35
N LYS A 140 14.94 1.99 -24.19
CA LYS A 140 15.39 3.34 -23.79
C LYS A 140 14.39 4.11 -22.90
N LYS A 141 13.12 3.67 -22.82
CA LYS A 141 12.04 4.28 -22.03
C LYS A 141 11.57 3.44 -20.82
N ALA A 142 12.20 2.29 -20.53
CA ALA A 142 11.79 1.46 -19.39
C ALA A 142 12.25 2.11 -18.07
N THR A 143 11.33 2.27 -17.11
CA THR A 143 11.69 2.69 -15.75
C THR A 143 12.48 1.59 -15.04
N LYS A 144 13.32 1.96 -14.07
CA LYS A 144 14.09 0.97 -13.29
C LYS A 144 13.16 -0.03 -12.59
N GLU A 145 12.05 0.44 -12.01
CA GLU A 145 11.02 -0.42 -11.41
C GLU A 145 10.44 -1.42 -12.43
N ASN A 146 10.15 -1.01 -13.67
CA ASN A 146 9.65 -1.95 -14.68
C ASN A 146 10.67 -3.03 -15.03
N VAL A 147 11.96 -2.67 -15.11
CA VAL A 147 13.06 -3.61 -15.35
C VAL A 147 13.17 -4.60 -14.18
N LEU A 148 13.17 -4.10 -12.94
CA LEU A 148 13.25 -4.93 -11.75
C LEU A 148 12.06 -5.90 -11.64
N GLU A 149 10.82 -5.44 -11.86
CA GLU A 149 9.65 -6.32 -11.90
C GLU A 149 9.82 -7.47 -12.91
N ARG A 150 10.37 -7.19 -14.11
CA ARG A 150 10.63 -8.23 -15.13
C ARG A 150 11.71 -9.19 -14.66
N GLN A 151 12.78 -8.69 -14.05
CA GLN A 151 13.84 -9.52 -13.49
C GLN A 151 13.32 -10.45 -12.39
N PHE A 152 12.39 -10.00 -11.54
CA PHE A 152 11.77 -10.86 -10.53
C PHE A 152 10.95 -12.02 -11.13
N ILE A 153 10.26 -11.78 -12.24
CA ILE A 153 9.43 -12.82 -12.87
C ILE A 153 10.22 -13.74 -13.80
N SER A 154 11.33 -13.26 -14.39
CA SER A 154 12.12 -14.05 -15.35
C SER A 154 13.35 -14.70 -14.74
N GLU A 155 14.13 -13.98 -13.95
CA GLU A 155 15.45 -14.41 -13.46
C GLU A 155 15.38 -14.84 -11.98
N ALA A 156 14.74 -14.03 -11.13
CA ALA A 156 14.71 -14.26 -9.68
C ALA A 156 13.44 -14.98 -9.18
N LYS A 157 12.62 -15.51 -10.10
CA LYS A 157 11.33 -16.14 -9.77
C LYS A 157 11.48 -17.30 -8.79
N ALA A 158 12.50 -18.14 -9.00
CA ALA A 158 12.82 -19.27 -8.14
C ALA A 158 13.27 -18.82 -6.74
N LEU A 159 14.09 -17.75 -6.66
CA LEU A 159 14.52 -17.17 -5.39
C LEU A 159 13.31 -16.61 -4.61
N LEU A 160 12.46 -15.83 -5.28
CA LEU A 160 11.27 -15.24 -4.67
C LEU A 160 10.31 -16.33 -4.19
N SER A 161 10.06 -17.34 -5.03
CA SER A 161 9.25 -18.52 -4.69
C SER A 161 9.78 -19.24 -3.46
N LYS A 162 11.10 -19.48 -3.38
CA LYS A 162 11.73 -20.15 -2.23
C LYS A 162 11.57 -19.34 -0.95
N VAL A 163 11.87 -18.04 -0.98
CA VAL A 163 11.90 -17.19 0.22
C VAL A 163 10.50 -16.88 0.74
N ALA A 164 9.53 -16.63 -0.15
CA ALA A 164 8.16 -16.31 0.23
C ALA A 164 7.24 -17.54 0.31
N GLY A 165 7.71 -18.73 -0.06
CA GLY A 165 6.92 -19.97 -0.02
C GLY A 165 5.83 -20.05 -1.09
N LEU A 166 6.10 -19.51 -2.28
CA LEU A 166 5.15 -19.44 -3.39
C LEU A 166 5.17 -20.70 -4.24
N ASP A 167 4.03 -21.04 -4.84
CA ASP A 167 3.98 -21.89 -6.01
C ASP A 167 4.60 -21.12 -7.20
N ILE A 168 5.70 -21.63 -7.74
CA ILE A 168 6.46 -20.98 -8.82
C ILE A 168 5.63 -20.82 -10.11
N ALA A 169 4.62 -21.66 -10.33
CA ALA A 169 3.71 -21.55 -11.47
C ALA A 169 2.66 -20.44 -11.25
N LYS A 170 2.39 -20.06 -9.99
CA LYS A 170 1.39 -19.07 -9.61
C LYS A 170 2.01 -17.78 -9.10
N ILE A 171 2.90 -17.20 -9.91
CA ILE A 171 3.47 -15.86 -9.68
C ILE A 171 3.31 -15.06 -10.97
N ASP A 172 2.77 -13.84 -10.85
CA ASP A 172 2.57 -12.91 -11.95
C ASP A 172 2.83 -11.47 -11.47
N ARG A 173 2.81 -10.50 -12.38
CA ARG A 173 3.13 -9.09 -12.14
C ARG A 173 2.00 -8.17 -12.55
N GLN A 174 1.97 -6.97 -11.95
CA GLN A 174 1.12 -5.86 -12.36
C GLN A 174 -0.38 -6.22 -12.31
N LEU A 175 -0.84 -6.64 -11.13
CA LEU A 175 -2.26 -6.89 -10.83
C LEU A 175 -2.97 -5.55 -10.65
N PRO A 176 -3.83 -5.13 -11.60
CA PRO A 176 -4.44 -3.82 -11.54
C PRO A 176 -5.46 -3.74 -10.38
N VAL A 177 -5.56 -2.55 -9.78
CA VAL A 177 -6.42 -2.33 -8.61
C VAL A 177 -7.39 -1.15 -8.78
N GLY A 178 -7.79 -0.88 -10.02
CA GLY A 178 -8.82 0.12 -10.32
C GLY A 178 -10.20 -0.41 -9.97
N VAL A 179 -10.99 0.39 -9.23
CA VAL A 179 -12.35 0.03 -8.82
C VAL A 179 -13.37 0.82 -9.64
N PHE A 180 -14.44 0.13 -10.05
CA PHE A 180 -15.49 0.66 -10.91
C PHE A 180 -16.86 0.33 -10.35
N HIS A 181 -17.84 1.19 -10.57
CA HIS A 181 -19.24 0.92 -10.29
C HIS A 181 -19.81 -0.01 -11.37
N ARG A 182 -20.25 -1.22 -10.98
CA ARG A 182 -20.88 -2.27 -11.82
C ARG A 182 -20.03 -2.84 -12.97
N GLU A 183 -19.48 -1.99 -13.83
CA GLU A 183 -18.79 -2.36 -15.05
C GLU A 183 -17.56 -1.48 -15.27
N ILE A 184 -16.49 -2.08 -15.80
CA ILE A 184 -15.23 -1.39 -16.10
C ILE A 184 -15.38 -0.51 -17.36
N LYS A 185 -15.77 0.75 -17.13
CA LYS A 185 -15.87 1.86 -18.10
C LYS A 185 -15.32 3.13 -17.43
N ALA A 186 -14.75 4.05 -18.22
CA ALA A 186 -14.13 5.26 -17.68
C ALA A 186 -15.11 6.11 -16.83
N LYS A 187 -16.36 6.24 -17.28
CA LYS A 187 -17.42 6.96 -16.54
C LYS A 187 -17.85 6.29 -15.22
N ASN A 188 -17.46 5.04 -15.01
CA ASN A 188 -17.81 4.27 -13.81
C ASN A 188 -16.62 4.20 -12.82
N GLU A 189 -15.53 4.92 -13.07
CA GLU A 189 -14.36 4.90 -12.18
C GLU A 189 -14.76 5.39 -10.77
N VAL A 190 -14.47 4.57 -9.76
CA VAL A 190 -14.59 4.94 -8.35
C VAL A 190 -13.22 5.34 -7.84
N PHE A 191 -12.19 4.57 -8.21
CA PHE A 191 -10.78 4.85 -7.92
C PHE A 191 -9.95 4.94 -9.21
N PRO A 192 -8.76 5.60 -9.18
CA PRO A 192 -7.88 5.72 -10.35
C PRO A 192 -7.43 4.36 -10.90
N ARG A 193 -7.27 4.24 -12.25
CA ARG A 193 -6.94 2.96 -12.92
C ARG A 193 -5.59 2.84 -13.62
N ARG A 194 -4.99 3.94 -14.11
CA ARG A 194 -3.96 3.86 -15.19
C ARG A 194 -2.56 3.49 -14.69
N LYS A 195 -2.28 3.69 -13.40
CA LYS A 195 -0.97 3.45 -12.77
C LYS A 195 -1.08 2.79 -11.39
N SER A 196 -2.21 2.13 -11.10
CA SER A 196 -2.44 1.49 -9.81
C SER A 196 -2.52 -0.01 -10.02
N ALA A 197 -1.45 -0.70 -9.64
CA ALA A 197 -1.32 -2.13 -9.71
C ALA A 197 -0.39 -2.62 -8.61
N VAL A 198 -0.66 -3.80 -8.06
CA VAL A 198 0.33 -4.52 -7.26
C VAL A 198 1.45 -4.98 -8.20
N ASP A 199 2.69 -4.64 -7.86
CA ASP A 199 3.84 -4.89 -8.74
C ASP A 199 4.05 -6.37 -9.02
N ILE A 200 4.07 -7.19 -7.97
CA ILE A 200 4.17 -8.66 -8.06
C ILE A 200 3.16 -9.29 -7.11
N TRP A 201 2.59 -10.41 -7.51
CA TRP A 201 1.68 -11.19 -6.67
C TRP A 201 1.84 -12.68 -6.97
N GLY A 202 1.48 -13.52 -6.00
CA GLY A 202 1.48 -14.96 -6.19
C GLY A 202 0.78 -15.72 -5.09
N ILE A 203 0.57 -17.01 -5.34
CA ILE A 203 -0.14 -17.92 -4.43
C ILE A 203 0.85 -18.83 -3.73
N SER A 204 0.66 -19.07 -2.44
CA SER A 204 1.48 -20.04 -1.69
C SER A 204 1.29 -21.47 -2.19
N LYS A 205 2.27 -22.34 -1.92
CA LYS A 205 2.22 -23.77 -2.31
C LYS A 205 1.02 -24.53 -1.74
N ASP A 206 0.49 -24.10 -0.59
CA ASP A 206 -0.71 -24.67 0.03
C ASP A 206 -2.02 -24.09 -0.52
N HIS A 207 -1.94 -23.17 -1.49
CA HIS A 207 -3.06 -22.45 -2.09
C HIS A 207 -3.94 -21.64 -1.14
N LYS A 208 -3.50 -21.39 0.11
CA LYS A 208 -4.29 -20.67 1.13
C LYS A 208 -3.94 -19.20 1.25
N THR A 209 -2.76 -18.79 0.78
CA THR A 209 -2.22 -17.44 1.01
C THR A 209 -1.98 -16.71 -0.30
N LEU A 210 -2.61 -15.55 -0.46
CA LEU A 210 -2.20 -14.54 -1.42
C LEU A 210 -0.96 -13.82 -0.88
N ASN A 211 0.09 -13.74 -1.68
CA ASN A 211 1.27 -12.94 -1.40
C ASN A 211 1.30 -11.77 -2.39
N ILE A 212 1.38 -10.55 -1.89
CA ILE A 212 1.53 -9.33 -2.69
C ILE A 212 2.85 -8.64 -2.34
N PHE A 213 3.50 -8.05 -3.33
CA PHE A 213 4.79 -7.40 -3.18
C PHE A 213 4.72 -6.01 -3.81
N GLU A 214 5.15 -5.02 -3.02
CA GLU A 214 5.35 -3.66 -3.46
C GLU A 214 6.86 -3.43 -3.62
N LEU A 215 7.28 -3.15 -4.84
CA LEU A 215 8.68 -3.08 -5.21
C LEU A 215 9.19 -1.64 -5.08
N LYS A 216 10.33 -1.44 -4.42
CA LYS A 216 11.03 -0.15 -4.41
C LYS A 216 12.50 -0.33 -4.78
N ASP A 217 13.01 0.58 -5.60
CA ASP A 217 14.43 0.64 -5.89
C ASP A 217 15.19 1.43 -4.80
N SER A 218 16.52 1.35 -4.81
CA SER A 218 17.37 1.99 -3.80
C SER A 218 17.36 3.53 -3.83
N LYS A 219 16.84 4.15 -4.89
CA LYS A 219 16.78 5.60 -5.12
C LYS A 219 15.39 6.18 -4.83
N ASN A 220 14.31 5.39 -4.95
CA ASN A 220 12.92 5.80 -4.76
C ASN A 220 12.31 5.20 -3.48
N MET A 221 12.84 5.58 -2.32
CA MET A 221 12.38 5.07 -1.03
C MET A 221 11.43 6.05 -0.35
N LYS A 222 10.28 6.31 -0.94
CA LYS A 222 9.27 7.17 -0.33
C LYS A 222 8.58 6.48 0.85
N VAL A 223 8.09 7.25 1.82
CA VAL A 223 7.31 6.65 2.93
C VAL A 223 5.94 6.18 2.45
N GLY A 224 5.45 6.71 1.32
CA GLY A 224 4.20 6.31 0.67
C GLY A 224 4.05 4.81 0.36
N VAL A 225 5.15 4.04 0.36
CA VAL A 225 5.11 2.57 0.22
C VAL A 225 4.19 1.89 1.22
N ILE A 226 4.12 2.38 2.47
CA ILE A 226 3.23 1.82 3.51
C ILE A 226 1.76 2.08 3.16
N SER A 227 1.42 3.31 2.76
CA SER A 227 0.07 3.69 2.37
C SER A 227 -0.41 2.90 1.14
N GLU A 228 0.49 2.69 0.19
CA GLU A 228 0.24 1.90 -1.01
C GLU A 228 -0.04 0.43 -0.72
N ILE A 229 0.89 -0.25 -0.03
CA ILE A 229 0.73 -1.67 0.26
C ILE A 229 -0.45 -1.93 1.21
N PHE A 230 -0.73 -1.00 2.13
CA PHE A 230 -1.93 -1.04 2.96
C PHE A 230 -3.21 -1.00 2.12
N PHE A 231 -3.30 -0.07 1.16
CA PHE A 231 -4.45 0.00 0.26
C PHE A 231 -4.65 -1.27 -0.56
N TYR A 232 -3.56 -1.87 -1.06
CA TYR A 232 -3.63 -3.14 -1.80
C TYR A 232 -4.15 -4.28 -0.93
N VAL A 233 -3.67 -4.40 0.31
CA VAL A 233 -4.19 -5.36 1.28
C VAL A 233 -5.69 -5.19 1.49
N LEU A 234 -6.17 -3.95 1.67
CA LEU A 234 -7.58 -3.68 1.88
C LEU A 234 -8.43 -4.18 0.69
N LEU A 235 -8.04 -3.87 -0.55
CA LEU A 235 -8.79 -4.32 -1.72
C LEU A 235 -8.77 -5.84 -1.88
N MET A 236 -7.61 -6.47 -1.68
CA MET A 236 -7.50 -7.93 -1.80
C MET A 236 -8.32 -8.66 -0.73
N GLU A 237 -8.43 -8.08 0.46
CA GLU A 237 -9.29 -8.65 1.50
C GLU A 237 -10.78 -8.53 1.14
N GLU A 238 -11.21 -7.43 0.52
CA GLU A 238 -12.60 -7.31 0.01
C GLU A 238 -12.88 -8.34 -1.10
N ILE A 239 -11.87 -8.72 -1.91
CA ILE A 239 -11.99 -9.84 -2.85
C ILE A 239 -12.16 -11.18 -2.11
N GLN A 240 -11.33 -11.47 -1.09
CA GLN A 240 -11.43 -12.70 -0.30
C GLN A 240 -12.76 -12.80 0.46
N LYS A 241 -13.33 -11.67 0.88
CA LYS A 241 -14.65 -11.58 1.52
C LYS A 241 -15.81 -11.68 0.53
N GLY A 242 -15.54 -11.54 -0.78
CA GLY A 242 -16.55 -11.54 -1.83
C GLY A 242 -17.40 -10.26 -1.91
N THR A 243 -17.07 -9.22 -1.13
CA THR A 243 -17.70 -7.89 -1.17
C THR A 243 -17.25 -7.07 -2.37
N LEU A 244 -16.07 -7.40 -2.91
CA LEU A 244 -15.58 -6.94 -4.19
C LEU A 244 -15.30 -8.14 -5.09
N LYS A 245 -15.48 -8.00 -6.41
CA LYS A 245 -15.21 -9.06 -7.39
C LYS A 245 -14.50 -8.51 -8.62
N PHE A 246 -13.80 -9.36 -9.36
CA PHE A 246 -13.26 -8.98 -10.67
C PHE A 246 -14.41 -8.81 -11.66
N GLY A 247 -14.46 -7.66 -12.34
CA GLY A 247 -15.56 -7.31 -13.26
C GLY A 247 -15.43 -7.91 -14.65
N LYS A 248 -14.31 -8.56 -14.96
CA LYS A 248 -14.01 -9.19 -16.26
C LYS A 248 -13.05 -10.36 -16.02
N THR A 249 -13.12 -11.35 -16.91
CA THR A 249 -12.10 -12.40 -17.00
C THR A 249 -10.75 -11.79 -17.39
N SER A 250 -9.71 -12.17 -16.66
CA SER A 250 -8.35 -11.76 -16.93
C SER A 250 -7.81 -12.39 -18.20
N LYS A 251 -6.98 -11.65 -18.94
CA LYS A 251 -6.18 -12.20 -20.05
C LYS A 251 -4.76 -12.62 -19.62
N SER A 252 -4.39 -12.48 -18.35
CA SER A 252 -3.13 -13.03 -17.83
C SER A 252 -3.10 -14.56 -17.86
N ARG A 253 -1.90 -15.14 -17.74
CA ARG A 253 -1.72 -16.60 -17.61
C ARG A 253 -2.34 -17.10 -16.31
N LEU A 254 -2.00 -16.45 -15.19
CA LEU A 254 -2.60 -16.71 -13.89
C LEU A 254 -3.90 -15.91 -13.76
N LYS A 255 -5.04 -16.56 -13.53
CA LYS A 255 -6.37 -15.90 -13.47
C LYS A 255 -6.67 -15.41 -12.04
N PRO A 256 -6.44 -14.12 -11.70
CA PRO A 256 -6.66 -13.63 -10.34
C PRO A 256 -8.10 -13.84 -9.85
N GLU A 257 -9.08 -13.81 -10.74
CA GLU A 257 -10.49 -14.05 -10.44
C GLU A 257 -10.80 -15.46 -9.95
N ASN A 258 -9.95 -16.44 -10.27
CA ASN A 258 -10.09 -17.82 -9.81
C ASN A 258 -9.19 -18.11 -8.59
N GLU A 259 -8.03 -17.46 -8.53
CA GLU A 259 -6.98 -17.78 -7.57
C GLU A 259 -7.09 -16.99 -6.27
N ILE A 260 -7.48 -15.71 -6.33
CA ILE A 260 -7.50 -14.85 -5.14
C ILE A 260 -8.69 -15.14 -4.23
N PRO A 261 -9.94 -15.27 -4.73
CA PRO A 261 -11.11 -15.46 -3.87
C PRO A 261 -11.08 -16.74 -3.01
N ILE A 262 -10.35 -17.76 -3.46
CA ILE A 262 -10.23 -19.04 -2.73
C ILE A 262 -9.17 -19.01 -1.61
N THR A 263 -8.33 -17.98 -1.57
CA THR A 263 -7.35 -17.78 -0.49
C THR A 263 -8.04 -17.16 0.74
N ASN A 264 -7.47 -17.40 1.93
CA ASN A 264 -8.03 -16.91 3.20
C ASN A 264 -6.98 -16.26 4.11
N LYS A 265 -5.82 -15.95 3.55
CA LYS A 265 -4.71 -15.25 4.20
C LYS A 265 -4.06 -14.32 3.18
N ILE A 266 -3.57 -13.16 3.64
CA ILE A 266 -2.77 -12.24 2.84
C ILE A 266 -1.42 -12.05 3.51
N LYS A 267 -0.35 -12.12 2.72
CA LYS A 267 0.99 -11.68 3.10
C LYS A 267 1.41 -10.56 2.18
N ALA A 268 1.78 -9.42 2.74
CA ALA A 268 2.13 -8.22 2.02
C ALA A 268 3.58 -7.87 2.32
N TYR A 269 4.40 -7.82 1.28
CA TYR A 269 5.82 -7.58 1.41
C TYR A 269 6.23 -6.28 0.74
N ILE A 270 6.98 -5.45 1.46
CA ILE A 270 7.84 -4.46 0.80
C ILE A 270 9.04 -5.24 0.27
N LEU A 271 9.32 -5.13 -1.02
CA LEU A 271 10.44 -5.78 -1.68
C LEU A 271 11.41 -4.69 -2.13
N ALA A 272 12.52 -4.50 -1.40
CA ALA A 272 13.45 -3.40 -1.64
C ALA A 272 14.87 -3.73 -1.16
N PRO A 273 15.93 -3.05 -1.65
CA PRO A 273 17.28 -3.25 -1.12
C PRO A 273 17.44 -2.80 0.34
N ARG A 274 16.61 -1.84 0.76
CA ARG A 274 16.50 -1.33 2.13
C ARG A 274 15.16 -0.59 2.27
N LEU A 275 14.69 -0.43 3.50
CA LEU A 275 13.54 0.41 3.81
C LEU A 275 13.93 1.90 3.87
N HIS A 276 12.94 2.79 3.77
CA HIS A 276 13.14 4.20 4.11
C HIS A 276 13.61 4.31 5.57
N PRO A 277 14.54 5.22 5.94
CA PRO A 277 15.11 5.30 7.29
C PRO A 277 14.11 5.48 8.44
N LEU A 278 12.91 6.00 8.15
CA LEU A 278 11.82 6.12 9.14
C LEU A 278 10.98 4.86 9.31
N ILE A 279 11.11 3.89 8.41
CA ILE A 279 10.33 2.66 8.40
C ILE A 279 11.22 1.53 8.92
N ASP A 280 10.89 1.05 10.11
CA ASP A 280 11.49 -0.12 10.72
C ASP A 280 10.51 -1.31 10.77
N LYS A 281 11.00 -2.45 11.26
CA LYS A 281 10.17 -3.64 11.44
C LYS A 281 8.98 -3.43 12.38
N GLU A 282 9.12 -2.54 13.37
CA GLU A 282 8.05 -2.28 14.34
C GLU A 282 6.85 -1.62 13.69
N ILE A 283 7.04 -0.76 12.68
CA ILE A 283 5.92 -0.24 11.88
C ILE A 283 5.15 -1.38 11.21
N LEU A 284 5.83 -2.35 10.60
CA LEU A 284 5.17 -3.50 9.98
C LEU A 284 4.45 -4.36 11.04
N GLN A 285 5.07 -4.53 12.21
CA GLN A 285 4.44 -5.24 13.32
C GLN A 285 3.24 -4.49 13.92
N MET A 286 3.20 -3.16 13.88
CA MET A 286 2.03 -2.38 14.29
C MET A 286 0.81 -2.74 13.42
N PHE A 287 0.99 -2.87 12.10
CA PHE A 287 -0.07 -3.38 11.22
C PHE A 287 -0.43 -4.83 11.57
N ASN A 288 0.56 -5.73 11.70
CA ASN A 288 0.31 -7.14 12.03
C ASN A 288 -0.53 -7.30 13.30
N ARG A 289 -0.16 -6.58 14.36
CA ARG A 289 -0.93 -6.56 15.62
C ARG A 289 -2.33 -6.02 15.42
N ALA A 290 -2.49 -4.91 14.69
CA ALA A 290 -3.79 -4.31 14.48
C ALA A 290 -4.75 -5.21 13.68
N PHE A 291 -4.26 -5.88 12.62
CA PHE A 291 -5.06 -6.84 11.85
C PHE A 291 -5.36 -8.10 12.68
N HIS A 292 -4.36 -8.65 13.37
CA HIS A 292 -4.52 -9.80 14.24
C HIS A 292 -5.57 -9.57 15.34
N ASN A 293 -5.55 -8.41 15.99
CA ASN A 293 -6.51 -8.04 17.04
C ASN A 293 -7.95 -7.93 16.53
N LYS A 294 -8.15 -7.84 15.22
CA LYS A 294 -9.46 -7.87 14.55
C LYS A 294 -9.79 -9.25 13.97
N GLY A 295 -9.02 -10.30 14.31
CA GLY A 295 -9.19 -11.66 13.80
C GLY A 295 -8.83 -11.83 12.32
N ARG A 296 -8.13 -10.87 11.71
CA ARG A 296 -7.82 -10.86 10.28
C ARG A 296 -6.49 -11.56 10.03
N ARG A 297 -6.46 -12.49 9.07
CA ARG A 297 -5.27 -13.28 8.71
C ARG A 297 -4.41 -12.54 7.69
N ILE A 298 -3.81 -11.43 8.14
CA ILE A 298 -3.03 -10.53 7.29
C ILE A 298 -1.67 -10.29 7.96
N GLU A 299 -0.59 -10.41 7.17
CA GLU A 299 0.78 -10.19 7.64
C GLU A 299 1.52 -9.25 6.68
N PHE A 300 2.21 -8.27 7.24
CA PHE A 300 3.13 -7.35 6.58
C PHE A 300 4.57 -7.77 6.91
N GLY A 301 5.44 -7.70 5.92
CA GLY A 301 6.85 -8.03 6.06
C GLY A 301 7.75 -7.27 5.10
N PHE A 302 9.06 -7.44 5.27
CA PHE A 302 10.07 -6.87 4.40
C PHE A 302 10.94 -7.99 3.82
N LEU A 303 11.05 -8.02 2.50
CA LEU A 303 12.01 -8.86 1.79
C LEU A 303 13.10 -7.96 1.22
N LYS A 304 14.33 -8.18 1.67
CA LYS A 304 15.50 -7.48 1.17
C LYS A 304 16.08 -8.21 -0.02
N PHE A 305 16.45 -7.49 -1.05
CA PHE A 305 17.18 -8.06 -2.19
C PHE A 305 18.45 -7.29 -2.51
N GLY A 306 19.43 -8.00 -3.06
CA GLY A 306 20.64 -7.39 -3.61
C GLY A 306 20.70 -7.52 -5.12
N GLU A 307 21.44 -6.60 -5.73
CA GLU A 307 21.83 -6.69 -7.14
C GLU A 307 23.36 -6.92 -7.22
N LYS A 308 23.81 -7.87 -8.05
CA LYS A 308 25.22 -8.02 -8.44
C LYS A 308 25.30 -8.02 -9.96
N LEU A 309 26.12 -7.14 -10.53
CA LEU A 309 26.24 -6.95 -11.99
C LEU A 309 24.88 -6.69 -12.67
N GLY A 310 24.00 -5.92 -12.02
CA GLY A 310 22.67 -5.57 -12.54
C GLY A 310 21.65 -6.70 -12.53
N ARG A 311 21.93 -7.82 -11.83
CA ARG A 311 20.99 -8.93 -11.65
C ARG A 311 20.69 -9.15 -10.18
N ILE A 312 19.47 -9.54 -9.87
CA ILE A 312 19.07 -9.92 -8.50
C ILE A 312 19.86 -11.17 -8.11
N ASN A 313 20.66 -11.08 -7.04
CA ASN A 313 21.56 -12.16 -6.64
C ASN A 313 21.15 -12.85 -5.34
N TYR A 314 20.39 -12.17 -4.48
CA TYR A 314 19.79 -12.76 -3.28
C TYR A 314 18.47 -12.09 -2.94
N ILE A 315 17.64 -12.83 -2.22
CA ILE A 315 16.45 -12.32 -1.53
C ILE A 315 16.50 -12.92 -0.12
N GLU A 316 16.30 -12.10 0.89
CA GLU A 316 16.29 -12.51 2.29
C GLU A 316 15.05 -11.96 3.00
N LYS A 317 14.51 -12.76 3.91
CA LYS A 317 13.40 -12.32 4.76
C LYS A 317 13.96 -11.60 5.98
N CYS A 318 13.61 -10.34 6.14
CA CYS A 318 13.97 -9.57 7.33
C CYS A 318 12.82 -9.69 8.33
N ASN A 319 13.01 -10.49 9.38
CA ASN A 319 12.03 -10.66 10.46
C ASN A 319 12.17 -9.57 11.54
#